data_AF-A0A317K4T0-F1
#
_entry.id   AF-A0A317K4T0-F1
#
_cell.length_a   1.000
_cell.length_b   1.000
_cell.length_c   1.000
_cell.angle_alpha   90.00
_cell.angle_beta   90.00
_cell.angle_gamma   90.00
#
_symmetry.space_group_name_H-M   'P 1'
#
loop_
_entity.id
_entity.type
_entity.pdbx_description
1 polymer ?
#
loop_
_entity_poly.entity_id
_entity_poly.type
_entity_poly.pdbx_seq_one_letter_code
_entity_poly.pdbx_strand_id
1 'polypeptide(L)'
;MRALALLLALGVTLVVAVSCYLLLTAIAGRRSRRAARAARWQVLHYGRNGQTVVAVGLVPPDGRVLDEHVVDRIADGDPEWSDRFLRARESAEERAYHLNGGGTHLPG
;
A
#
# COMPACT_ATOMS: atom_id res chain seq x y z
N MET A 1 42.68 -21.40 27.34
CA MET A 1 41.72 -20.61 28.14
C MET A 1 41.31 -19.31 27.44
N ARG A 2 42.23 -18.36 27.18
CA ARG A 2 41.89 -17.05 26.55
C ARG A 2 41.27 -17.17 25.14
N ALA A 3 41.84 -17.99 24.26
CA ALA A 3 41.29 -18.21 22.91
C ALA A 3 39.87 -18.83 22.94
N LEU A 4 39.63 -19.78 23.85
CA LEU A 4 38.31 -20.39 24.04
C LEU A 4 37.28 -19.35 24.54
N ALA A 5 37.68 -18.49 25.47
CA ALA A 5 36.83 -17.40 25.96
C ALA A 5 36.48 -16.39 24.86
N LEU A 6 37.43 -16.04 23.99
CA LEU A 6 37.20 -15.17 22.84
C LEU A 6 36.26 -15.81 21.81
N LEU A 7 36.42 -17.10 21.52
CA LEU A 7 35.52 -17.82 20.62
C LEU A 7 34.10 -17.93 21.18
N LEU A 8 33.96 -18.17 22.48
CA LEU A 8 32.68 -18.15 23.18
C LEU A 8 32.03 -16.77 23.12
N ALA A 9 32.78 -15.71 23.42
CA ALA A 9 32.30 -14.34 23.34
C ALA A 9 31.81 -14.00 21.92
N LEU A 10 32.60 -14.34 20.90
CA LEU A 10 32.25 -14.13 19.49
C LEU A 10 30.98 -14.91 19.11
N GLY A 11 30.88 -16.18 19.53
CA GLY A 11 29.70 -17.01 19.29
C GLY A 11 28.44 -16.42 19.92
N VAL A 12 28.53 -15.97 21.17
CA VAL A 12 27.41 -15.30 21.86
C VAL A 12 27.04 -14.00 21.15
N THR A 13 28.01 -13.17 20.78
CA THR A 13 27.74 -11.93 20.03
C THR A 13 27.04 -12.21 18.70
N LEU A 14 27.47 -13.24 17.97
CA LEU A 14 26.86 -13.63 16.71
C LEU A 14 25.41 -14.10 16.92
N VAL A 15 25.16 -14.94 17.92
CA VAL A 15 23.81 -15.42 18.25
C VAL A 15 22.89 -14.25 18.60
N VAL A 16 23.36 -13.30 19.42
CA VAL A 16 22.60 -12.11 19.79
C VAL A 16 22.30 -11.24 18.56
N ALA A 17 23.30 -11.01 17.69
CA ALA A 17 23.12 -10.22 16.48
C ALA A 17 22.10 -10.85 15.51
N VAL A 18 22.21 -12.15 15.26
CA VAL A 18 21.27 -12.90 14.40
C VAL A 18 19.88 -12.90 15.02
N SER A 19 19.76 -13.12 16.33
CA SER A 19 18.47 -13.12 17.02
C SER A 19 17.80 -11.75 16.95
N CYS A 20 18.55 -10.67 17.14
CA CYS A 20 18.06 -9.30 17.01
C CYS A 20 17.59 -9.02 15.57
N TYR A 21 18.39 -9.41 14.57
CA TYR A 21 18.03 -9.27 13.16
C TYR A 21 16.73 -10.02 12.81
N LEU A 22 16.59 -11.27 13.23
CA LEU A 22 15.39 -12.07 13.00
C LEU A 22 14.16 -11.48 13.71
N LEU A 23 14.34 -10.96 14.92
CA LEU A 23 13.25 -10.31 15.66
C LEU A 23 12.77 -9.04 14.95
N LEU A 24 13.70 -8.19 14.50
CA LEU A 24 13.39 -6.95 13.79
C LEU A 24 12.65 -7.23 12.47
N THR A 25 13.12 -8.20 11.68
CA THR A 25 12.47 -8.59 10.43
C THR A 25 11.09 -9.21 10.65
N ALA A 26 10.91 -10.01 11.70
CA ALA A 26 9.62 -10.57 12.07
C ALA A 26 8.61 -9.48 12.47
N ILE A 27 9.03 -8.49 13.26
CA ILE A 27 8.19 -7.36 13.68
C ILE A 27 7.79 -6.50 12.47
N ALA A 28 8.76 -6.14 11.62
CA ALA A 28 8.51 -5.37 10.40
C ALA A 28 7.53 -6.11 9.47
N GLY A 29 7.73 -7.42 9.27
CA GLY A 29 6.85 -8.26 8.46
C GLY A 29 5.44 -8.39 9.03
N ARG A 30 5.27 -8.40 10.36
CA ARG A 30 3.94 -8.38 11.00
C ARG A 30 3.23 -7.05 10.79
N ARG A 31 3.95 -5.93 10.93
CA ARG A 31 3.40 -4.58 10.72
C ARG A 31 2.94 -4.38 9.27
N SER A 32 3.75 -4.80 8.30
CA SER A 32 3.39 -4.75 6.88
C SER A 32 2.14 -5.58 6.57
N ARG A 33 2.09 -6.82 7.06
CA ARG A 33 0.90 -7.69 6.91
C ARG A 33 -0.36 -7.10 7.55
N ARG A 34 -0.23 -6.49 8.73
CA ARG A 34 -1.36 -5.82 9.40
C ARG A 34 -1.85 -4.61 8.59
N ALA A 35 -0.94 -3.79 8.08
CA ALA A 35 -1.27 -2.66 7.23
C ALA A 35 -2.00 -3.13 5.95
N ALA A 36 -1.48 -4.15 5.26
CA ALA A 36 -2.11 -4.71 4.06
C ALA A 36 -3.53 -5.25 4.34
N ARG A 37 -3.77 -5.90 5.50
CA ARG A 37 -5.11 -6.37 5.89
C ARG A 37 -6.10 -5.25 6.21
N ALA A 38 -5.59 -4.15 6.76
CA ALA A 38 -6.38 -2.97 7.07
C ALA A 38 -6.54 -2.03 5.85
N ALA A 39 -5.84 -2.31 4.75
CA ALA A 39 -5.92 -1.51 3.55
C ALA A 39 -7.28 -1.65 2.88
N ARG A 40 -7.73 -0.55 2.30
CA ARG A 40 -8.98 -0.45 1.55
C ARG A 40 -8.70 0.25 0.25
N TRP A 41 -9.41 -0.18 -0.79
CA TRP A 41 -9.41 0.52 -2.06
C TRP A 41 -10.15 1.85 -1.89
N GLN A 42 -9.51 2.95 -2.28
CA GLN A 42 -10.03 4.31 -2.17
C GLN A 42 -9.78 5.05 -3.48
N VAL A 43 -10.64 6.02 -3.77
CA VAL A 43 -10.45 6.91 -4.92
C VAL A 43 -9.33 7.89 -4.64
N LEU A 44 -8.42 8.02 -5.60
CA LEU A 44 -7.32 8.98 -5.60
C LEU A 44 -7.50 9.93 -6.79
N HIS A 45 -7.20 11.21 -6.58
CA HIS A 45 -7.02 12.17 -7.67
C HIS A 45 -5.86 13.10 -7.36
N TYR A 46 -5.03 13.38 -8.35
CA TYR A 46 -3.88 14.26 -8.20
C TYR A 46 -3.44 14.83 -9.54
N GLY A 47 -2.78 15.99 -9.52
CA GLY A 47 -2.15 16.59 -10.70
C GLY A 47 -0.76 15.99 -10.94
N ARG A 48 -0.44 15.62 -12.19
CA ARG A 48 0.89 15.17 -12.62
C ARG A 48 1.12 15.52 -14.09
N ASN A 49 2.20 16.26 -14.37
CA ASN A 49 2.62 16.62 -15.73
C ASN A 49 1.53 17.34 -16.57
N GLY A 50 0.80 18.28 -15.98
CA GLY A 50 -0.29 19.00 -16.67
C GLY A 50 -1.52 18.14 -16.93
N GLN A 51 -1.67 17.04 -16.20
CA GLN A 51 -2.82 16.15 -16.25
C GLN A 51 -3.38 15.93 -14.85
N THR A 52 -4.69 15.87 -14.75
CA THR A 52 -5.40 15.32 -13.61
C THR A 52 -5.47 13.80 -13.78
N VAL A 53 -4.86 13.07 -12.87
CA VAL A 53 -4.93 11.61 -12.80
C VAL A 53 -6.01 11.22 -11.82
N VAL A 54 -6.95 10.38 -12.26
CA VAL A 54 -7.95 9.74 -11.39
C VAL A 54 -7.62 8.26 -11.32
N ALA A 55 -7.52 7.72 -10.11
CA ALA A 55 -7.09 6.34 -9.86
C ALA A 55 -7.85 5.72 -8.68
N VAL A 56 -7.72 4.41 -8.54
CA VAL A 56 -8.03 3.70 -7.28
C VAL A 56 -6.74 3.23 -6.65
N GLY A 57 -6.59 3.47 -5.35
CA GLY A 57 -5.41 3.06 -4.58
C GLY A 57 -5.75 2.15 -3.42
N LEU A 58 -4.91 1.14 -3.17
CA LEU A 58 -4.99 0.33 -1.96
C LEU A 58 -4.29 1.05 -0.82
N VAL A 59 -5.06 1.68 0.06
CA VAL A 59 -4.56 2.58 1.11
C VAL A 59 -4.82 2.01 2.51
N PRO A 60 -3.78 1.72 3.31
CA PRO A 60 -3.88 1.37 4.72
C PRO A 60 -4.06 2.62 5.60
N PRO A 61 -4.36 2.47 6.90
CA PRO A 61 -4.64 3.60 7.80
C PRO A 61 -3.51 4.63 7.95
N ASP A 62 -2.27 4.27 7.58
CA ASP A 62 -1.14 5.20 7.59
C ASP A 62 -1.02 6.05 6.32
N GLY A 63 -1.94 5.88 5.36
CA GLY A 63 -2.12 6.76 4.21
C GLY A 63 -1.19 6.50 3.02
N ARG A 64 -0.23 5.57 3.12
CA ARG A 64 0.64 5.27 1.97
C ARG A 64 -0.08 4.43 0.91
N VAL A 65 0.14 4.72 -0.37
CA VAL A 65 -0.44 3.91 -1.45
C VAL A 65 0.37 2.61 -1.60
N LEU A 66 -0.28 1.45 -1.45
CA LEU A 66 0.37 0.14 -1.63
C LEU A 66 0.26 -0.38 -3.06
N ASP A 67 -0.83 -0.06 -3.74
CA ASP A 67 -1.11 -0.38 -5.14
C ASP A 67 -1.98 0.74 -5.74
N GLU A 68 -1.85 1.02 -7.03
CA GLU A 68 -2.54 2.11 -7.73
C GLU A 68 -2.95 1.69 -9.14
N HIS A 69 -4.24 1.80 -9.45
CA HIS A 69 -4.77 1.52 -10.78
C HIS A 69 -5.39 2.79 -11.33
N VAL A 70 -4.75 3.36 -12.36
CA VAL A 70 -5.24 4.56 -13.04
C VAL A 70 -6.54 4.25 -13.78
N VAL A 71 -7.55 5.09 -13.56
CA VAL A 71 -8.85 5.03 -14.25
C VAL A 71 -8.82 5.92 -15.48
N ASP A 72 -8.37 7.17 -15.33
CA ASP A 72 -8.21 8.10 -16.45
C ASP A 72 -7.09 9.13 -16.18
N ARG A 73 -6.61 9.73 -17.28
CA ARG A 73 -5.71 10.88 -17.30
C ARG A 73 -6.34 11.96 -18.17
N ILE A 74 -6.64 13.11 -17.56
CA ILE A 74 -7.35 14.21 -18.20
C ILE A 74 -6.38 15.38 -18.28
N ALA A 75 -6.17 15.95 -19.46
CA ALA A 75 -5.31 17.13 -19.60
C ALA A 75 -5.96 18.32 -18.86
N ASP A 76 -5.17 19.13 -18.14
CA ASP A 76 -5.73 20.23 -17.33
C ASP A 76 -6.41 21.31 -18.19
N GLY A 77 -6.09 21.39 -19.49
CA GLY A 77 -6.73 22.27 -20.47
C GLY A 77 -7.83 21.62 -21.30
N ASP A 78 -8.28 20.42 -20.95
CA ASP A 78 -9.37 19.73 -21.65
C ASP A 78 -10.69 20.51 -21.50
N PRO A 79 -11.37 20.90 -22.59
CA PRO A 79 -12.65 21.63 -22.49
C PRO A 79 -13.76 20.80 -21.84
N GLU A 80 -13.65 19.46 -21.87
CA GLU A 80 -14.58 18.52 -21.22
C GLU A 80 -14.05 18.04 -19.86
N TRP A 81 -13.04 18.70 -19.29
CA TRP A 81 -12.36 18.25 -18.08
C TRP A 81 -13.33 17.87 -16.96
N SER A 82 -14.34 18.70 -16.70
CA SER A 82 -15.32 18.48 -15.62
C SER A 82 -16.11 17.18 -15.81
N ASP A 83 -16.63 16.96 -17.01
CA ASP A 83 -17.45 15.78 -17.31
C ASP A 83 -16.61 14.51 -17.34
N ARG A 84 -15.39 14.60 -17.85
CA ARG A 84 -14.44 13.49 -17.83
C ARG A 84 -14.01 13.15 -16.40
N PHE A 85 -13.75 14.16 -15.57
CA PHE A 85 -13.35 13.97 -14.18
C PHE A 85 -14.47 13.29 -13.38
N LEU A 86 -15.71 13.76 -13.52
CA LEU A 86 -16.86 13.17 -12.83
C LEU A 86 -17.08 11.71 -13.24
N ARG A 87 -17.05 11.40 -14.55
CA ARG A 87 -17.16 10.02 -15.07
C ARG A 87 -16.03 9.12 -14.58
N ALA A 88 -14.79 9.61 -14.61
CA ALA A 88 -13.63 8.87 -14.12
C ALA A 88 -13.72 8.62 -12.60
N ARG A 89 -14.20 9.61 -11.84
CA ARG A 89 -14.38 9.49 -10.39
C ARG A 89 -15.47 8.47 -10.06
N GLU A 90 -16.61 8.50 -10.74
CA GLU A 90 -17.70 7.54 -10.57
C GLU A 90 -17.22 6.11 -10.86
N SER A 91 -16.51 5.91 -11.98
CA SER A 91 -15.92 4.60 -12.31
C SER A 91 -14.89 4.14 -11.27
N ALA A 92 -14.11 5.07 -10.70
CA ALA A 92 -13.18 4.77 -9.62
C ALA A 92 -13.91 4.41 -8.31
N GLU A 93 -14.99 5.09 -7.97
CA GLU A 93 -15.83 4.81 -6.80
C GLU A 93 -16.44 3.41 -6.91
N GLU A 94 -17.05 3.08 -8.05
CA GLU A 94 -17.62 1.76 -8.34
C GLU A 94 -16.54 0.66 -8.24
N ARG A 95 -15.38 0.88 -8.87
CA ARG A 95 -14.27 -0.08 -8.81
C ARG A 95 -13.77 -0.28 -7.39
N ALA A 96 -13.60 0.79 -6.61
CA ALA A 96 -13.19 0.70 -5.21
C ALA A 96 -14.22 -0.06 -4.37
N TYR A 97 -15.52 0.14 -4.61
CA TYR A 97 -16.59 -0.60 -3.95
C TYR A 97 -16.50 -2.11 -4.25
N HIS A 98 -16.37 -2.51 -5.52
CA HIS A 98 -16.23 -3.91 -5.89
C HIS A 98 -14.97 -4.56 -5.32
N LEU A 99 -13.82 -3.88 -5.38
CA LEU A 99 -12.55 -4.38 -4.87
C LEU A 99 -12.52 -4.53 -3.34
N ASN A 100 -13.33 -3.76 -2.62
CA ASN A 100 -13.50 -3.90 -1.17
C ASN A 100 -14.49 -5.02 -0.77
N GLY A 101 -15.08 -5.74 -1.74
CA GLY A 101 -16.04 -6.82 -1.48
C GLY A 101 -17.52 -6.39 -1.50
N GLY A 102 -17.82 -5.14 -1.87
CA GLY A 102 -19.19 -4.65 -2.00
C GLY A 102 -19.97 -5.29 -3.16
N GLY A 103 -19.28 -5.93 -4.11
CA GLY A 103 -19.87 -6.59 -5.27
C GLY A 103 -20.25 -8.06 -5.09
N THR A 104 -19.91 -8.70 -3.96
CA THR A 104 -20.12 -10.15 -3.75
C THR A 104 -21.35 -10.50 -2.91
N HIS A 105 -22.30 -9.57 -2.73
CA HIS A 105 -23.60 -9.87 -2.13
C HIS A 105 -24.73 -9.48 -3.07
N LEU A 106 -25.30 -10.46 -3.78
CA LEU A 106 -26.70 -10.66 -4.20
C LEU A 106 -26.75 -12.04 -4.93
N PRO A 107 -27.76 -12.92 -4.74
CA PRO A 107 -29.12 -12.67 -4.24
C PRO A 107 -29.54 -13.49 -3.00
N GLY A 108 -30.57 -12.99 -2.32
CA GLY A 108 -31.46 -13.69 -1.39
C GLY A 108 -32.81 -13.01 -1.43
#